data_AF-A0A845AXX4-F1
#
_entry.id   AF-A0A845AXX4-F1
#
_cell.length_a   1.000
_cell.length_b   1.000
_cell.length_c   1.000
_cell.angle_alpha   90.00
_cell.angle_beta   90.00
_cell.angle_gamma   90.00
#
_symmetry.space_group_name_H-M   'P 1'
#
loop_
_entity.id
_entity.type
_entity.pdbx_description
1 polymer ?
#
loop_
_entity_poly.entity_id
_entity_poly.type
_entity_poly.pdbx_seq_one_letter_code
_entity_poly.pdbx_strand_id
1 'polypeptide(L)'
;MSFLSRFNPAPGIRDFWTEFTRPQPYRVPILLASVLIPATIIYIMIPESERVAPQPPDVVYITTFAPDRTDEEIVASNLANQERKEALAARRAAIEERKRELYRTLGAATGMDVEEIEREAEAERAREDAQREAQTQRRLEEAGIEPGA
;
A
#
# COMPACT_ATOMS: atom_id res chain seq x y z
N MET A 1 -10.32 8.82 44.75
CA MET A 1 -10.52 10.29 44.67
C MET A 1 -9.65 11.01 45.71
N SER A 2 -8.33 11.12 45.52
CA SER A 2 -7.41 11.77 46.50
C SER A 2 -6.14 12.39 45.87
N PHE A 3 -6.05 12.46 44.53
CA PHE A 3 -4.90 13.10 43.87
C PHE A 3 -5.08 14.62 43.72
N LEU A 4 -6.31 15.07 43.44
CA LEU A 4 -6.62 16.49 43.26
C LEU A 4 -6.61 17.31 44.56
N SER A 5 -6.80 16.68 45.73
CA SER A 5 -6.68 17.36 47.03
C SER A 5 -5.23 17.54 47.50
N ARG A 6 -4.33 16.63 47.09
CA ARG A 6 -2.89 16.67 47.42
C ARG A 6 -2.11 17.65 46.55
N PHE A 7 -2.47 17.78 45.28
CA PHE A 7 -1.86 18.71 44.33
C PHE A 7 -2.77 19.90 44.04
N ASN A 8 -3.37 20.48 45.08
CA ASN A 8 -4.18 21.68 44.92
C ASN A 8 -3.26 22.89 44.68
N PRO A 9 -3.32 23.58 43.52
CA PRO A 9 -2.48 24.74 43.25
C PRO A 9 -2.97 26.02 43.95
N ALA A 10 -4.19 26.03 44.46
CA ALA A 10 -4.82 27.23 45.02
C ALA A 10 -4.05 27.84 46.22
N PRO A 11 -3.52 27.07 47.18
CA PRO A 11 -2.67 27.61 48.25
C PRO A 11 -1.40 28.28 47.72
N GLY A 12 -0.74 27.67 46.72
CA GLY A 12 0.48 28.23 46.12
C GLY A 12 0.25 29.54 45.37
N ILE A 13 -0.86 29.63 44.63
CA ILE A 13 -1.26 30.88 43.95
C ILE A 13 -1.57 31.99 44.98
N ARG A 14 -2.23 31.63 46.08
CA ARG A 14 -2.57 32.59 47.16
C ARG A 14 -1.31 33.08 47.89
N ASP A 15 -0.37 32.20 48.15
CA ASP A 15 0.92 32.53 48.78
C ASP A 15 1.73 33.47 47.89
N PHE A 16 1.84 33.14 46.59
CA PHE A 16 2.47 34.00 45.59
C PHE A 16 1.83 35.39 45.53
N TRP A 17 0.49 35.49 45.50
CA TRP A 17 -0.21 36.78 45.46
C TRP A 17 0.04 37.62 46.71
N THR A 18 0.09 36.97 47.87
CA THR A 18 0.37 37.61 49.15
C THR A 18 1.80 38.18 49.18
N GLU A 19 2.79 37.44 48.66
CA GLU A 19 4.17 37.92 48.61
C GLU A 19 4.38 39.01 47.54
N PHE A 20 3.73 38.88 46.39
CA PHE A 20 3.83 39.84 45.30
C PHE A 20 3.24 41.21 45.64
N THR A 21 2.14 41.23 46.40
CA THR A 21 1.47 42.49 46.81
C THR A 21 2.19 43.23 47.93
N ARG A 22 3.19 42.64 48.60
CA ARG A 22 4.00 43.34 49.59
C ARG A 22 4.73 44.54 48.98
N PRO A 23 4.92 45.63 49.74
CA PRO A 23 5.65 46.81 49.29
C PRO A 23 7.16 46.53 49.28
N GLN A 24 7.61 45.76 48.29
CA GLN A 24 9.02 45.50 48.01
C GLN A 24 9.42 46.15 46.68
N PRO A 25 10.60 46.79 46.58
CA PRO A 25 11.03 47.46 45.35
C PRO A 25 11.34 46.48 44.21
N TYR A 26 11.63 45.21 44.52
CA TYR A 26 12.11 44.21 43.55
C TYR A 26 11.05 43.19 43.07
N ARG A 27 9.78 43.30 43.47
CA ARG A 27 8.71 42.36 43.07
C ARG A 27 8.59 42.18 41.55
N VAL A 28 8.68 43.26 40.78
CA VAL A 28 8.54 43.21 39.31
C VAL A 28 9.83 42.70 38.65
N PRO A 29 11.03 43.21 38.98
CA PRO A 29 12.28 42.66 38.44
C PRO A 29 12.47 41.16 38.67
N ILE A 30 12.18 40.67 39.89
CA ILE A 30 12.32 39.24 40.23
C ILE A 30 11.31 38.39 39.45
N LEU A 31 10.07 38.85 39.33
CA LEU A 31 9.03 38.15 38.56
C LEU A 31 9.43 38.07 37.08
N LEU A 32 9.90 39.18 36.50
CA LEU A 32 10.35 39.21 35.13
C LEU A 32 11.54 38.26 34.90
N ALA A 33 12.54 38.27 35.78
CA ALA A 33 13.68 37.34 35.67
C ALA A 33 13.23 35.87 35.75
N SER A 34 12.32 35.56 36.68
CA SER A 34 11.78 34.21 36.89
C SER A 34 10.98 33.70 35.70
N VAL A 35 10.33 34.57 34.92
CA VAL A 35 9.60 34.19 33.70
C VAL A 35 10.52 34.16 32.49
N LEU A 36 11.39 35.17 32.34
CA LEU A 36 12.24 35.34 31.16
C LEU A 36 13.29 34.24 31.03
N ILE A 37 13.93 33.82 32.13
CA ILE A 37 14.95 32.77 32.09
C ILE A 37 14.39 31.46 31.51
N PRO A 38 13.32 30.85 32.08
CA PRO A 38 12.76 29.62 31.53
C PRO A 38 12.10 29.83 30.16
N ALA A 39 11.45 30.98 29.91
CA ALA A 39 10.87 31.27 28.60
C ALA A 39 11.93 31.33 27.50
N THR A 40 13.11 31.90 27.78
CA THR A 40 14.23 31.96 26.84
C THR A 40 14.78 30.56 26.56
N ILE A 41 14.91 29.71 27.58
CA ILE A 41 15.33 28.31 27.41
C ILE A 41 14.33 27.55 26.54
N ILE A 42 13.04 27.72 26.77
CA ILE A 42 12.00 27.09 25.93
C ILE A 42 12.09 27.63 24.50
N TYR A 43 12.25 28.94 24.34
CA TYR A 43 12.31 29.60 23.03
C TYR A 43 13.45 29.06 22.16
N ILE A 44 14.66 28.91 22.70
CA ILE A 44 15.80 28.35 21.95
C ILE A 44 15.63 26.87 21.60
N MET A 45 14.75 26.16 22.30
CA MET A 45 14.46 24.74 22.06
C MET A 45 13.31 24.52 21.08
N ILE A 46 12.62 25.58 20.64
CA ILE A 46 11.57 25.44 19.62
C ILE A 46 12.27 25.06 18.31
N PRO A 47 12.08 23.83 17.79
CA PRO A 47 12.71 23.44 16.54
C PRO A 47 12.09 24.24 15.38
N GLU A 48 12.93 24.70 14.46
CA GLU A 48 12.46 25.19 13.16
C GLU A 48 11.87 24.01 12.40
N SER A 49 10.54 23.96 12.31
CA SER A 49 9.86 22.97 11.48
C SER A 49 9.86 23.44 10.02
N GLU A 50 11.02 23.43 9.38
CA GLU A 50 11.07 23.49 7.92
C GLU A 50 10.58 22.14 7.39
N ARG A 51 9.36 22.14 6.81
CA ARG A 51 8.89 21.01 6.01
C ARG A 51 9.68 20.99 4.70
N VAL A 52 10.90 20.46 4.76
CA VAL A 52 11.69 20.22 3.55
C VAL A 52 10.91 19.24 2.68
N ALA A 53 10.74 19.55 1.40
CA ALA A 53 10.15 18.61 0.46
C ALA A 53 10.95 17.30 0.50
N PRO A 54 10.31 16.13 0.49
CA PRO A 54 11.02 14.86 0.50
C PRO A 54 12.06 14.82 -0.63
N GLN A 55 13.30 14.46 -0.32
CA GLN A 55 14.31 14.20 -1.34
C GLN A 55 13.79 13.09 -2.26
N PRO A 56 13.89 13.22 -3.59
CA PRO A 56 13.55 12.13 -4.48
C PRO A 56 14.45 10.91 -4.19
N PRO A 57 13.93 9.68 -4.32
CA PRO A 57 14.71 8.48 -4.04
C PRO A 57 15.82 8.27 -5.08
N ASP A 58 16.97 7.76 -4.64
CA ASP A 58 18.02 7.28 -5.53
C ASP A 58 17.57 5.97 -6.20
N VAL A 59 17.38 5.98 -7.52
CA VAL A 59 16.98 4.80 -8.30
C VAL A 59 18.20 4.17 -8.95
N VAL A 60 18.55 2.95 -8.52
CA VAL A 60 19.58 2.13 -9.16
C VAL A 60 18.92 1.13 -10.10
N TYR A 61 19.16 1.29 -11.40
CA TYR A 61 18.71 0.34 -12.42
C TYR A 61 19.69 -0.83 -12.51
N ILE A 62 19.16 -2.05 -12.33
CA ILE A 62 19.91 -3.29 -12.55
C ILE A 62 19.48 -3.84 -13.91
N THR A 63 20.34 -3.76 -14.91
CA THR A 63 20.04 -4.21 -16.27
C THR A 63 20.63 -5.59 -16.54
N THR A 64 19.82 -6.51 -17.05
CA THR A 64 20.27 -7.85 -17.47
C THR A 64 20.84 -7.86 -18.90
N PHE A 65 20.53 -6.83 -19.69
CA PHE A 65 21.00 -6.69 -21.06
C PHE A 65 22.20 -5.75 -21.16
N ALA A 66 23.04 -5.96 -22.17
CA ALA A 66 24.17 -5.10 -22.46
C ALA A 66 23.69 -3.67 -22.78
N PRO A 67 24.37 -2.63 -22.27
CA PRO A 67 23.95 -1.24 -22.44
C PRO A 67 24.11 -0.72 -23.88
N ASP A 68 24.97 -1.37 -24.66
CA ASP A 68 25.32 -1.04 -26.04
C ASP A 68 24.60 -1.93 -27.08
N ARG A 69 23.63 -2.72 -26.63
CA ARG A 69 22.83 -3.59 -27.51
C ARG A 69 22.06 -2.75 -28.53
N THR A 70 22.14 -3.16 -29.79
CA THR A 70 21.45 -2.50 -30.91
C THR A 70 19.98 -2.92 -31.02
N ASP A 71 19.18 -2.09 -31.67
CA ASP A 71 17.77 -2.40 -31.95
C ASP A 71 17.64 -3.66 -32.84
N GLU A 72 18.55 -3.86 -33.80
CA GLU A 72 18.56 -5.08 -34.62
C GLU A 72 18.75 -6.34 -33.77
N GLU A 73 19.66 -6.31 -32.80
CA GLU A 73 19.89 -7.42 -31.86
C GLU A 73 18.69 -7.66 -30.93
N ILE A 74 17.96 -6.60 -30.56
CA ILE A 74 16.71 -6.70 -29.79
C ILE A 74 15.65 -7.43 -30.61
N VAL A 75 15.42 -6.99 -31.85
CA VAL A 75 14.43 -7.60 -32.75
C VAL A 75 14.77 -9.07 -33.02
N ALA A 76 16.02 -9.38 -33.35
CA ALA A 76 16.47 -10.74 -33.63
C ALA A 76 16.24 -11.69 -32.45
N SER A 77 16.59 -11.26 -31.23
CA SER A 77 16.36 -12.07 -30.03
C SER A 77 14.87 -12.22 -29.71
N ASN A 78 14.07 -11.18 -29.94
CA ASN A 78 12.64 -11.24 -29.69
C ASN A 78 11.98 -12.24 -30.63
N LEU A 79 12.33 -12.22 -31.91
CA LEU A 79 11.82 -13.18 -32.89
C LEU A 79 12.19 -14.62 -32.50
N ALA A 80 13.45 -14.88 -32.18
CA ALA A 80 13.89 -16.21 -31.73
C ALA A 80 13.18 -16.68 -30.45
N ASN A 81 12.85 -15.75 -29.54
CA ASN A 81 12.10 -16.06 -28.34
C ASN A 81 10.62 -16.33 -28.62
N GLN A 82 10.01 -15.63 -29.58
CA GLN A 82 8.64 -15.89 -30.00
C GLN A 82 8.52 -17.27 -30.64
N GLU A 83 9.41 -17.64 -31.56
CA GLU A 83 9.40 -18.96 -32.18
C GLU A 83 9.48 -20.09 -31.13
N ARG A 84 10.36 -19.95 -30.13
CA ARG A 84 10.45 -20.90 -29.01
C ARG A 84 9.18 -20.94 -28.19
N LYS A 85 8.60 -19.78 -27.89
CA LYS A 85 7.37 -19.66 -27.11
C LYS A 85 6.20 -20.32 -27.84
N GLU A 86 6.06 -20.07 -29.13
CA GLU A 86 5.03 -20.66 -29.99
C GLU A 86 5.19 -22.17 -30.09
N ALA A 87 6.42 -22.67 -30.31
CA ALA A 87 6.69 -24.11 -30.34
C ALA A 87 6.33 -24.80 -29.01
N LEU A 88 6.67 -24.18 -27.88
CA LEU A 88 6.30 -24.69 -26.56
C LEU A 88 4.79 -24.63 -26.31
N ALA A 89 4.13 -23.54 -26.74
CA ALA A 89 2.68 -23.39 -26.62
C ALA A 89 1.95 -24.46 -27.44
N ALA A 90 2.36 -24.71 -28.69
CA ALA A 90 1.81 -25.76 -29.53
C ALA A 90 1.96 -27.15 -28.91
N ARG A 91 3.14 -27.45 -28.35
CA ARG A 91 3.37 -28.72 -27.62
C ARG A 91 2.46 -28.86 -26.40
N ARG A 92 2.33 -27.80 -25.60
CA ARG A 92 1.45 -27.80 -24.42
C ARG A 92 -0.01 -28.00 -24.81
N ALA A 93 -0.48 -27.32 -25.86
CA ALA A 93 -1.83 -27.48 -26.37
C ALA A 93 -2.10 -28.93 -26.81
N ALA A 94 -1.15 -29.55 -27.54
CA ALA A 94 -1.26 -30.95 -27.94
C ALA A 94 -1.32 -31.91 -26.74
N ILE A 95 -0.52 -31.65 -25.70
CA ILE A 95 -0.53 -32.45 -24.47
C ILE A 95 -1.86 -32.29 -23.72
N GLU A 96 -2.37 -31.07 -23.58
CA GLU A 96 -3.64 -30.82 -22.88
C GLU A 96 -4.83 -31.43 -23.63
N GLU A 97 -4.86 -31.35 -24.97
CA GLU A 97 -5.87 -32.04 -25.77
C GLU A 97 -5.80 -33.55 -25.58
N ARG A 98 -4.60 -34.13 -25.63
CA ARG A 98 -4.42 -35.56 -25.39
C ARG A 98 -4.85 -35.98 -23.98
N LYS A 99 -4.57 -35.14 -22.99
CA LYS A 99 -4.96 -35.35 -21.60
C LYS A 99 -6.49 -35.32 -21.45
N ARG A 100 -7.17 -34.34 -22.05
CA ARG A 100 -8.64 -34.25 -22.08
C ARG A 100 -9.25 -35.50 -22.70
N GLU A 101 -8.75 -35.92 -23.86
CA GLU A 101 -9.19 -37.14 -24.54
C GLU A 101 -8.99 -38.39 -23.66
N LEU A 102 -7.83 -38.51 -23.00
CA LEU A 102 -7.55 -39.62 -22.09
C LEU A 102 -8.51 -39.66 -20.90
N TYR A 103 -8.80 -38.51 -20.28
CA TYR A 103 -9.77 -38.46 -19.17
C TYR A 103 -11.19 -38.74 -19.62
N ARG A 104 -11.61 -38.24 -20.78
CA ARG A 104 -12.93 -38.54 -21.37
C ARG A 104 -13.08 -40.04 -21.63
N THR A 105 -12.08 -40.66 -22.24
CA THR A 105 -12.08 -42.10 -22.54
C THR A 105 -12.04 -42.95 -21.28
N LEU A 106 -11.24 -42.56 -20.28
CA LEU A 106 -11.21 -43.23 -18.97
C LEU A 106 -12.58 -43.13 -18.27
N GLY A 107 -13.19 -41.94 -18.24
CA GLY A 107 -14.50 -41.70 -17.65
C GLY A 107 -15.57 -42.60 -18.25
N ALA A 108 -15.67 -42.61 -19.58
CA ALA A 108 -16.59 -43.46 -20.32
C ALA A 108 -16.34 -44.96 -20.05
N ALA A 109 -15.09 -45.40 -20.02
CA ALA A 109 -14.74 -46.80 -19.75
C ALA A 109 -15.08 -47.25 -18.32
N THR A 110 -15.06 -46.33 -17.36
CA THR A 110 -15.44 -46.58 -15.96
C THR A 110 -16.95 -46.45 -15.69
N GLY A 111 -17.75 -46.13 -16.70
CA GLY A 111 -19.20 -46.00 -16.58
C GLY A 111 -19.70 -44.64 -16.10
N MET A 112 -18.88 -43.58 -16.16
CA MET A 112 -19.32 -42.21 -15.90
C MET A 112 -19.97 -41.58 -17.16
N ASP A 113 -21.02 -40.79 -16.96
CA ASP A 113 -21.65 -39.99 -18.02
C ASP A 113 -20.85 -38.70 -18.25
N VAL A 114 -19.90 -38.77 -19.19
CA VAL A 114 -18.98 -37.65 -19.46
C VAL A 114 -19.69 -36.48 -20.15
N GLU A 115 -20.76 -36.73 -20.90
CA GLU A 115 -21.51 -35.68 -21.61
C GLU A 115 -22.31 -34.82 -20.63
N GLU A 116 -22.94 -35.45 -19.64
CA GLU A 116 -23.62 -34.73 -18.56
C GLU A 116 -22.65 -33.89 -17.73
N ILE A 117 -21.49 -34.45 -17.37
CA ILE A 117 -20.43 -33.75 -16.61
C ILE A 117 -19.91 -32.54 -17.39
N GLU A 118 -19.64 -32.68 -18.70
CA GLU A 118 -19.17 -31.57 -19.54
C GLU A 118 -20.21 -30.44 -19.63
N ARG A 119 -21.49 -30.80 -19.80
CA ARG A 119 -22.61 -29.84 -19.85
C ARG A 119 -22.79 -29.07 -18.53
N GLU A 120 -22.70 -29.77 -17.39
CA GLU A 120 -22.76 -29.11 -16.08
C GLU A 120 -21.57 -28.16 -15.87
N ALA A 121 -20.37 -28.61 -16.24
CA ALA A 121 -19.15 -27.78 -16.14
C ALA A 121 -19.19 -26.55 -17.05
N GLU A 122 -19.79 -26.62 -18.24
CA GLU A 122 -20.03 -25.45 -19.10
C GLU A 122 -21.02 -24.47 -18.47
N ALA A 123 -22.12 -24.97 -17.92
CA ALA A 123 -23.11 -24.14 -17.25
C ALA A 123 -22.53 -23.45 -16.00
N GLU A 124 -21.68 -24.14 -15.24
CA GLU A 124 -20.98 -23.58 -14.09
C GLU A 124 -19.97 -22.51 -14.52
N ARG A 125 -19.12 -22.78 -15.52
CA ARG A 125 -18.15 -21.81 -16.06
C ARG A 125 -18.83 -20.53 -16.55
N ALA A 126 -19.94 -20.64 -17.28
CA ALA A 126 -20.69 -19.47 -17.74
C ALA A 126 -21.25 -18.63 -16.58
N ARG A 127 -21.69 -19.26 -15.49
CA ARG A 127 -22.14 -18.56 -14.28
C ARG A 127 -20.97 -17.87 -13.57
N GLU A 128 -19.84 -18.54 -13.45
CA GLU A 128 -18.64 -17.96 -12.85
C GLU A 128 -18.11 -16.77 -13.66
N ASP A 129 -18.09 -16.88 -14.98
CA ASP A 129 -17.68 -15.79 -15.88
C ASP A 129 -18.60 -14.58 -15.72
N ALA A 130 -19.92 -14.77 -15.76
CA ALA A 130 -20.88 -13.70 -15.53
C ALA A 130 -20.71 -13.05 -14.15
N GLN A 131 -20.41 -13.84 -13.10
CA GLN A 131 -20.13 -13.31 -11.77
C GLN A 131 -18.82 -12.52 -11.74
N ARG A 132 -17.76 -13.00 -12.39
CA ARG A 132 -16.46 -12.31 -12.49
C ARG A 132 -16.60 -10.99 -13.23
N GLU A 133 -17.33 -10.97 -14.33
CA GLU A 133 -17.62 -9.75 -15.09
C GLU A 133 -18.42 -8.75 -14.25
N ALA A 134 -19.50 -9.19 -13.59
CA ALA A 134 -20.29 -8.35 -12.70
C ALA A 134 -19.47 -7.80 -11.52
N GLN A 135 -18.57 -8.60 -10.94
CA GLN A 135 -17.66 -8.13 -9.89
C GLN A 135 -16.64 -7.13 -10.41
N THR A 136 -16.08 -7.37 -11.60
CA THR A 136 -15.11 -6.46 -12.23
C THR A 136 -15.77 -5.12 -12.51
N GLN A 137 -16.98 -5.15 -13.08
CA GLN A 137 -17.79 -3.98 -13.34
C GLN A 137 -18.07 -3.16 -12.07
N ARG A 138 -18.50 -3.81 -10.99
CA ARG A 138 -18.71 -3.14 -9.69
C ARG A 138 -17.44 -2.48 -9.16
N ARG A 139 -16.29 -3.14 -9.27
CA ARG A 139 -15.00 -2.55 -8.82
C ARG A 139 -14.60 -1.35 -9.67
N LEU A 140 -14.88 -1.36 -10.97
CA LEU A 140 -14.62 -0.22 -11.86
C LEU A 140 -15.52 0.97 -11.51
N GLU A 141 -16.81 0.71 -11.24
CA GLU A 141 -17.77 1.72 -10.78
C GLU A 141 -17.37 2.32 -9.43
N GLU A 142 -16.95 1.50 -8.47
CA GLU A 142 -16.43 1.95 -7.16
C GLU A 142 -15.14 2.78 -7.31
N ALA A 143 -14.30 2.48 -8.30
CA ALA A 143 -13.09 3.22 -8.61
C ALA A 143 -13.34 4.51 -9.43
N GLY A 144 -14.59 4.77 -9.84
CA GLY A 144 -14.95 5.94 -10.66
C GLY A 144 -14.40 5.88 -12.10
N ILE A 145 -14.13 4.68 -12.61
CA ILE A 145 -13.63 4.45 -13.98
C ILE A 145 -14.82 3.99 -14.82
N GLU A 146 -15.25 4.83 -15.78
CA GLU A 146 -16.32 4.49 -16.72
C GLU A 146 -15.91 3.26 -17.56
N PRO A 147 -16.81 2.28 -17.76
CA PRO A 147 -16.50 1.08 -18.53
C PRO A 147 -16.57 1.40 -20.02
N GLY A 148 -15.42 1.45 -20.70
CA GLY A 148 -15.37 1.49 -22.17
C GLY A 148 -14.58 2.64 -22.81
N ALA A 149 -13.47 3.08 -22.21
CA ALA A 149 -12.44 3.85 -22.91
C ALA A 149 -11.30 2.94 -23.40
#